data_AF-A0ABD3QWA1-F1
#
_entry.id   AF-A0ABD3QWA1-F1
#
_cell.length_a   1.000
_cell.length_b   1.000
_cell.length_c   1.000
_cell.angle_alpha   90.00
_cell.angle_beta   90.00
_cell.angle_gamma   90.00
#
_symmetry.space_group_name_H-M   'P 1'
#
loop_
_entity.id
_entity.type
_entity.pdbx_description
1 polymer ?
#
loop_
_entity_poly.entity_id
_entity_poly.type
_entity_poly.pdbx_seq_one_letter_code
_entity_poly.pdbx_strand_id
1 'polypeptide(L)'
;MSDEVAAAKEAASRYKSSDGDGAGPPTVFDKLLSGEWPCKSARSHCCHPQNRDGLTKLSNAREDQKDVLGHLMYVAQMVGKKECPDGFRIVINDGEHGAQSVYHLHLHVMGGRQMGWPPG
;
A
#
# COMPACT_ATOMS: atom_id res chain seq x y z
N MET A 1 -10.79 -4.91 18.00
CA MET A 1 -10.73 -4.19 16.69
C MET A 1 -9.84 -2.97 16.74
N SER A 2 -9.91 -2.13 17.79
CA SER A 2 -8.96 -1.02 18.03
C SER A 2 -7.52 -1.50 18.32
N ASP A 3 -7.39 -2.62 19.04
CA ASP A 3 -6.10 -3.06 19.59
C ASP A 3 -5.16 -3.67 18.55
N GLU A 4 -5.69 -4.38 17.54
CA GLU A 4 -4.88 -4.95 16.45
C GLU A 4 -4.36 -3.88 15.48
N VAL A 5 -5.16 -2.84 15.23
CA VAL A 5 -4.74 -1.68 14.44
C VAL A 5 -3.67 -0.88 15.16
N ALA A 6 -3.80 -0.74 16.48
CA ALA A 6 -2.78 -0.12 17.31
C ALA A 6 -1.50 -0.95 17.30
N ALA A 7 -1.58 -2.27 17.50
CA ALA A 7 -0.41 -3.16 17.51
C ALA A 7 0.32 -3.17 16.16
N ALA A 8 -0.42 -3.14 15.05
CA ALA A 8 0.18 -3.17 13.73
C ALA A 8 0.73 -1.79 13.31
N LYS A 9 0.09 -0.68 13.74
CA LYS A 9 0.68 0.67 13.68
C LYS A 9 1.93 0.78 14.55
N GLU A 10 1.93 0.14 15.71
CA GLU A 10 3.06 0.10 16.62
C GLU A 10 4.23 -0.67 16.01
N ALA A 11 3.97 -1.83 15.39
CA ALA A 11 4.97 -2.58 14.61
C ALA A 11 5.53 -1.74 13.45
N ALA A 12 4.66 -1.04 12.70
CA ALA A 12 5.09 -0.12 11.64
C ALA A 12 5.90 1.07 12.18
N SER A 13 5.58 1.57 13.38
CA SER A 13 6.32 2.67 14.03
C SER A 13 7.67 2.24 14.60
N ARG A 14 7.81 0.96 14.97
CA ARG A 14 9.05 0.34 15.44
C ARG A 14 10.01 0.02 14.30
N TYR A 15 9.51 -0.06 13.07
CA TYR A 15 10.32 -0.22 11.87
C TYR A 15 11.21 1.03 11.65
N LYS A 16 12.51 0.85 11.80
CA LYS A 16 13.52 1.88 11.51
C LYS A 16 14.30 1.45 10.29
N SER A 17 14.15 2.24 9.22
CA SER A 17 14.90 2.09 7.98
C SER A 17 16.40 2.14 8.27
N SER A 18 17.13 1.10 7.87
CA SER A 18 18.59 1.07 7.97
C SER A 18 19.27 1.89 6.89
N ASP A 19 18.57 2.14 5.78
CA ASP A 19 19.09 2.87 4.63
C ASP A 19 18.41 4.25 4.52
N GLY A 20 19.19 5.27 4.16
CA GLY A 20 18.63 6.49 3.58
C GLY A 20 17.83 6.07 2.36
N ASP A 21 16.62 6.60 2.23
CA ASP A 21 15.50 6.18 1.38
C ASP A 21 15.80 5.51 0.03
N GLY A 22 16.98 5.68 -0.59
CA GLY A 22 17.64 4.70 -1.47
C GLY A 22 16.88 4.40 -2.78
N ALA A 23 15.76 5.06 -2.94
CA ALA A 23 14.72 4.69 -3.86
C ALA A 23 14.61 5.71 -5.00
N GLY A 24 15.34 6.82 -4.93
CA GLY A 24 15.35 7.89 -5.93
C GLY A 24 14.39 9.03 -5.58
N PRO A 25 14.06 9.93 -6.53
CA PRO A 25 13.30 11.14 -6.25
C PRO A 25 11.91 10.87 -5.62
N PRO A 26 11.36 11.83 -4.88
CA PRO A 26 10.06 11.69 -4.22
C PRO A 26 8.93 11.50 -5.24
N THR A 27 8.05 10.55 -4.95
CA THR A 27 6.87 10.19 -5.76
C THR A 27 5.66 11.02 -5.36
N VAL A 28 4.56 10.87 -6.10
CA VAL A 28 3.27 11.47 -5.76
C VAL A 28 2.77 11.03 -4.38
N PHE A 29 3.12 9.82 -3.91
CA PHE A 29 2.74 9.34 -2.58
C PHE A 29 3.58 9.99 -1.48
N ASP A 30 4.85 10.31 -1.75
CA ASP A 30 5.69 11.07 -0.82
C ASP A 30 5.11 12.49 -0.61
N LYS A 31 4.61 13.12 -1.69
CA LYS A 31 3.90 14.41 -1.65
C LYS A 31 2.50 14.33 -1.00
N LEU A 32 1.84 13.18 -1.12
CA LEU A 32 0.57 12.93 -0.44
C LEU A 32 0.76 12.76 1.08
N LEU A 33 1.83 12.06 1.47
CA LEU A 33 2.21 11.85 2.86
C LEU A 33 2.71 13.13 3.54
N SER A 34 3.38 14.02 2.80
CA SER A 34 3.81 15.33 3.30
C SER A 34 2.66 16.32 3.51
N GLY A 35 1.42 15.95 3.13
CA GLY A 35 0.23 16.80 3.27
C GLY A 35 0.08 17.85 2.17
N GLU A 36 0.84 17.75 1.07
CA GLU A 36 0.84 18.73 -0.02
C GLU A 36 -0.41 18.64 -0.93
N TRP A 37 -1.20 17.55 -0.85
CA TRP A 37 -2.41 17.36 -1.65
C TRP A 37 -3.60 16.78 -0.87
N PRO A 38 -4.80 17.39 -0.91
CA PRO A 38 -5.99 16.81 -0.29
C PRO A 38 -6.51 15.62 -1.11
N CYS A 39 -6.47 14.41 -0.54
CA CYS A 39 -7.10 13.21 -1.12
C CYS A 39 -8.63 13.37 -1.13
N LYS A 40 -9.18 13.92 -2.22
CA LYS A 40 -10.63 13.96 -2.47
C LYS A 40 -10.92 13.27 -3.80
N SER A 41 -11.66 12.16 -3.70
CA SER A 41 -12.29 11.40 -4.79
C SER A 41 -11.42 10.42 -5.59
N ALA A 42 -11.22 9.22 -5.05
CA ALA A 42 -11.01 8.04 -5.89
C ALA A 42 -11.94 6.92 -5.42
N ARG A 43 -12.66 6.29 -6.35
CA ARG A 43 -13.44 5.06 -6.12
C ARG A 43 -12.55 3.83 -5.89
N SER A 44 -11.25 4.06 -5.70
CA SER A 44 -10.20 3.08 -5.48
C SER A 44 -9.42 3.54 -4.25
N HIS A 45 -9.35 2.68 -3.24
CA HIS A 45 -8.55 2.97 -2.06
C HIS A 45 -7.13 2.46 -2.27
N CYS A 46 -6.14 3.28 -1.94
CA CYS A 46 -4.73 2.94 -2.08
C CYS A 46 -4.10 2.80 -0.69
N CYS A 47 -3.41 1.69 -0.42
CA CYS A 47 -2.61 1.51 0.79
C CYS A 47 -1.12 1.47 0.42
N HIS A 48 -0.29 2.29 1.05
CA HIS A 48 1.16 2.36 0.79
C HIS A 48 1.92 2.54 2.12
N PRO A 49 3.17 2.06 2.23
CA PRO A 49 3.97 2.27 3.42
C PRO A 49 4.34 3.76 3.54
N GLN A 50 4.43 4.26 4.78
CA GLN A 50 4.78 5.66 5.05
C GLN A 50 6.26 5.97 4.79
N ASN A 51 7.12 4.97 4.99
CA ASN A 51 8.53 5.02 4.59
C ASN A 51 8.75 4.02 3.46
N ARG A 52 9.43 4.44 2.38
CA ARG A 52 9.75 3.58 1.25
C ARG A 52 10.79 2.54 1.62
N ASP A 53 11.88 2.92 2.29
CA ASP A 53 13.01 2.02 2.60
C ASP A 53 13.34 1.02 1.47
N GLY A 54 13.54 1.55 0.25
CA GLY A 54 13.82 0.72 -0.93
C GLY A 54 12.63 -0.09 -1.52
N LEU A 55 11.44 -0.11 -0.89
CA LEU A 55 10.20 -0.72 -1.43
C LEU A 55 9.60 0.11 -2.56
N THR A 56 10.35 0.24 -3.65
CA THR A 56 9.87 0.82 -4.91
C THR A 56 8.97 -0.14 -5.69
N LYS A 57 9.18 -1.44 -5.50
CA LYS A 57 8.49 -2.56 -6.14
C LYS A 57 8.24 -3.66 -5.12
N LEU A 58 7.31 -4.58 -5.40
CA LEU A 58 7.14 -5.75 -4.55
C LEU A 58 8.34 -6.70 -4.68
N SER A 59 8.92 -6.81 -5.86
CA SER A 59 10.12 -7.60 -6.15
C SER A 59 11.38 -7.15 -5.38
N ASN A 60 11.38 -5.93 -4.83
CA ASN A 60 12.46 -5.41 -4.01
C ASN A 60 12.27 -5.64 -2.51
N ALA A 61 11.21 -6.34 -2.11
CA ALA A 61 10.94 -6.63 -0.71
C ALA A 61 12.04 -7.50 -0.08
N ARG A 62 12.44 -7.11 1.13
CA ARG A 62 13.46 -7.79 1.93
C ARG A 62 12.85 -8.53 3.13
N GLU A 63 13.63 -9.38 3.79
CA GLU A 63 13.14 -10.17 4.92
C GLU A 63 12.76 -9.33 6.15
N ASP A 64 13.48 -8.24 6.40
CA ASP A 64 13.20 -7.27 7.46
C ASP A 64 11.88 -6.50 7.22
N GLN A 65 11.30 -6.60 6.02
CA GLN A 65 10.08 -5.91 5.61
C GLN A 65 8.83 -6.81 5.64
N LYS A 66 8.95 -8.08 6.05
CA LYS A 66 7.80 -9.00 6.13
C LYS A 66 6.66 -8.44 6.99
N ASP A 67 6.99 -7.78 8.10
CA ASP A 67 6.00 -7.22 9.02
C ASP A 67 5.23 -6.05 8.40
N VAL A 68 5.90 -5.15 7.67
CA VAL A 68 5.22 -4.02 7.00
C VAL A 68 4.35 -4.51 5.85
N LEU A 69 4.79 -5.53 5.09
CA LEU A 69 3.96 -6.14 4.05
C LEU A 69 2.72 -6.82 4.61
N GLY A 70 2.87 -7.57 5.72
CA GLY A 70 1.76 -8.15 6.45
C GLY A 70 0.79 -7.08 6.97
N HIS A 71 1.32 -5.98 7.50
CA HIS A 71 0.51 -4.85 7.94
C HIS A 71 -0.29 -4.22 6.79
N LEU A 72 0.32 -4.00 5.63
CA LEU A 72 -0.35 -3.43 4.46
C LEU A 72 -1.51 -4.33 3.99
N MET A 73 -1.31 -5.64 3.94
CA MET A 73 -2.39 -6.60 3.63
C MET A 73 -3.52 -6.56 4.66
N TYR A 74 -3.18 -6.50 5.94
CA TYR A 74 -4.19 -6.42 7.01
C TYR A 74 -4.99 -5.11 6.97
N VAL A 75 -4.35 -3.98 6.69
CA VAL A 75 -5.04 -2.70 6.49
C VAL A 75 -5.92 -2.74 5.24
N ALA A 76 -5.42 -3.30 4.14
CA ALA A 76 -6.17 -3.41 2.89
C ALA A 76 -7.46 -4.24 3.06
N GLN A 77 -7.43 -5.35 3.82
CA GLN A 77 -8.66 -6.10 4.09
C GLN A 77 -9.65 -5.31 4.95
N MET A 78 -9.19 -4.50 5.91
CA MET A 78 -10.10 -3.66 6.71
C MET A 78 -10.79 -2.61 5.83
N VAL A 79 -10.03 -1.96 4.95
CA VAL A 79 -10.57 -1.01 3.98
C VAL A 79 -11.56 -1.71 3.05
N GLY A 80 -11.20 -2.88 2.54
CA GLY A 80 -12.09 -3.69 1.70
C GLY A 80 -13.40 -4.06 2.40
N LYS A 81 -13.34 -4.57 3.64
CA LYS A 81 -14.55 -4.90 4.42
C LYS A 81 -15.44 -3.69 4.68
N LYS A 82 -14.84 -2.53 4.92
CA LYS A 82 -15.58 -1.31 5.25
C LYS A 82 -16.22 -0.68 4.01
N GLU A 83 -15.46 -0.56 2.93
CA GLU A 83 -15.83 0.23 1.75
C GLU A 83 -16.42 -0.65 0.63
N CYS A 84 -16.22 -1.96 0.68
CA CYS A 84 -16.62 -2.94 -0.34
C CYS A 84 -17.15 -4.24 0.32
N PRO A 85 -18.27 -4.19 1.06
CA PRO A 85 -18.75 -5.30 1.90
C PRO A 85 -19.15 -6.55 1.10
N ASP A 86 -19.60 -6.38 -0.15
CA ASP A 86 -20.00 -7.47 -1.03
C ASP A 86 -18.82 -8.22 -1.69
N GLY A 87 -17.58 -7.81 -1.35
CA GLY A 87 -16.34 -8.37 -1.89
C GLY A 87 -15.47 -7.31 -2.57
N PHE A 88 -14.16 -7.57 -2.57
CA PHE A 88 -13.16 -6.69 -3.15
C PHE A 88 -12.00 -7.49 -3.76
N ARG A 89 -11.25 -6.82 -4.64
CA ARG A 89 -10.00 -7.31 -5.24
C ARG A 89 -8.86 -6.42 -4.78
N ILE A 90 -7.77 -7.04 -4.33
CA ILE A 90 -6.50 -6.36 -4.08
C ILE A 90 -5.58 -6.60 -5.28
N VAL A 91 -4.95 -5.55 -5.79
CA VAL A 91 -3.97 -5.63 -6.89
C VAL A 91 -2.68 -4.95 -6.47
N ILE A 92 -1.55 -5.63 -6.68
CA ILE A 92 -0.20 -5.09 -6.54
C ILE A 92 0.48 -5.27 -7.90
N ASN A 93 0.93 -4.16 -8.47
CA ASN A 93 1.58 -4.14 -9.78
C ASN A 93 3.10 -4.08 -9.59
N ASP A 94 3.84 -4.90 -10.32
CA ASP A 94 5.31 -4.93 -10.28
C ASP A 94 5.91 -4.70 -11.67
N GLY A 95 6.69 -3.62 -11.79
CA GLY A 95 7.42 -3.29 -13.02
C GLY A 95 6.52 -2.95 -14.21
N GLU A 96 7.14 -2.95 -15.40
CA GLU A 96 6.50 -2.53 -16.65
C GLU A 96 5.36 -3.48 -17.07
N HIS A 97 5.61 -4.79 -17.05
CA HIS A 97 4.60 -5.79 -17.41
C HIS A 97 3.45 -5.88 -16.40
N GLY A 98 3.69 -5.52 -15.14
CA GLY A 98 2.63 -5.34 -14.15
C GLY A 98 1.86 -4.04 -14.31
N ALA A 99 2.19 -3.17 -15.27
CA ALA A 99 1.64 -1.83 -15.41
C ALA A 99 1.80 -0.97 -14.14
N GLN A 100 2.96 -1.08 -13.47
CA GLN A 100 3.28 -0.25 -12.32
C GLN A 100 3.62 1.18 -12.76
N SER A 101 2.78 2.14 -12.39
CA SER A 101 2.93 3.55 -12.76
C SER A 101 3.77 4.35 -11.76
N VAL A 102 3.75 3.99 -10.48
CA VAL A 102 4.49 4.69 -9.41
C VAL A 102 5.38 3.71 -8.67
N TYR A 103 6.67 4.05 -8.57
CA TYR A 103 7.72 3.22 -7.97
C TYR A 103 7.83 3.47 -6.46
N HIS A 104 6.69 3.26 -5.80
CA HIS A 104 6.47 3.20 -4.36
C HIS A 104 5.48 2.07 -4.18
N LEU A 105 5.80 1.04 -3.40
CA LEU A 105 4.90 -0.08 -3.22
C LEU A 105 3.51 0.40 -2.77
N HIS A 106 2.48 0.02 -3.51
CA HIS A 106 1.11 0.37 -3.18
C HIS A 106 0.14 -0.74 -3.57
N LEU A 107 -0.95 -0.83 -2.83
CA LEU A 107 -2.01 -1.80 -2.99
C LEU A 107 -3.24 -1.07 -3.48
N HIS A 108 -3.83 -1.53 -4.58
CA HIS A 108 -5.15 -1.09 -5.01
C HIS A 108 -6.22 -1.97 -4.38
N VAL A 109 -7.15 -1.37 -3.64
CA VAL A 109 -8.37 -2.03 -3.15
C VAL A 109 -9.54 -1.56 -4.01
N MET A 110 -10.16 -2.49 -4.73
CA MET A 110 -11.27 -2.23 -5.66
C MET A 110 -12.48 -3.09 -5.32
N GLY A 111 -13.67 -2.50 -5.34
CA GLY A 111 -14.93 -3.22 -5.12
C GLY A 111 -16.14 -2.33 -5.42
N GLY A 112 -17.30 -2.68 -4.88
CA GLY A 112 -18.58 -1.98 -5.16
C GLY A 112 -19.21 -2.33 -6.52
N ARG A 113 -18.66 -3.32 -7.22
CA ARG A 113 -19.21 -3.93 -8.43
C ARG A 113 -18.61 -5.33 -8.62
N GLN A 114 -19.28 -6.17 -9.41
CA GLN A 114 -18.69 -7.43 -9.86
C GLN A 114 -17.44 -7.14 -10.69
N MET A 115 -16.33 -7.78 -10.31
CA MET A 115 -15.05 -7.66 -11.03
C MET A 115 -14.97 -8.73 -12.13
N GLY A 116 -14.49 -8.33 -13.30
CA GLY A 116 -14.27 -9.23 -14.44
C GLY A 116 -13.04 -10.13 -14.26
N TRP A 117 -12.92 -11.11 -15.16
CA TRP A 117 -11.77 -12.00 -15.30
C TRP A 117 -11.42 -12.15 -16.79
N PRO A 118 -10.16 -12.04 -17.22
CA PRO A 118 -8.94 -11.86 -16.40
C PRO A 118 -8.86 -10.50 -15.68
N PRO A 119 -8.01 -10.37 -14.64
CA PRO A 119 -7.93 -9.18 -13.79
C PRO A 119 -6.96 -8.13 -14.39
N GLY A 120 -7.22 -7.75 -15.63
CA GLY A 120 -6.30 -7.00 -16.50
C GLY A 120 -6.36 -7.57 -17.90
#